data_AF-A0A3E1NN96-F1
#
_entry.id   AF-A0A3E1NN96-F1
#
_cell.length_a   1.000
_cell.length_b   1.000
_cell.length_c   1.000
_cell.angle_alpha   90.00
_cell.angle_beta   90.00
_cell.angle_gamma   90.00
#
_symmetry.space_group_name_H-M   'P 1'
#
loop_
_entity.id
_entity.type
_entity.pdbx_description
1 polymer ?
#
loop_
_entity_poly.entity_id
_entity_poly.type
_entity_poly.pdbx_seq_one_letter_code
_entity_poly.pdbx_strand_id
1 'polypeptide(L)'
;MALIVLPSYFAPRTYLIESIHRLGFPAYFNLELDICKIVGAVIILIPAIPRMFKEWAYVAFGILLLSASLAHWLADGVAKGVAPLIPFAILCVSYYYFRKLSYVK
;
A
#
# COMPACT_ATOMS: atom_id res chain seq x y z
N MET A 1 3.45 -6.35 5.02
CA MET A 1 2.03 -6.35 4.60
C MET A 1 1.10 -5.79 5.67
N ALA A 2 1.13 -6.30 6.90
CA ALA A 2 0.30 -5.81 8.01
C ALA A 2 0.30 -4.27 8.15
N LEU A 3 1.48 -3.63 8.15
CA LEU A 3 1.62 -2.19 8.29
C LEU A 3 0.99 -1.36 7.14
N ILE A 4 0.80 -1.96 5.96
CA ILE A 4 0.20 -1.30 4.79
C ILE A 4 -1.33 -1.48 4.78
N VAL A 5 -1.79 -2.67 5.18
CA VAL A 5 -3.20 -3.06 5.06
C VAL A 5 -4.00 -2.71 6.31
N LEU A 6 -3.50 -3.06 7.49
CA LEU A 6 -4.29 -3.03 8.72
C LEU A 6 -4.74 -1.64 9.19
N PRO A 7 -3.96 -0.54 9.04
CA PRO A 7 -4.35 0.75 9.62
C PRO A 7 -5.73 1.26 9.19
N SER A 8 -6.17 1.01 7.94
CA SER A 8 -7.50 1.45 7.49
C SER A 8 -8.64 0.67 8.16
N TYR A 9 -8.42 -0.56 8.61
CA TYR A 9 -9.46 -1.35 9.30
C TYR A 9 -9.63 -0.98 10.77
N PHE A 10 -8.61 -0.37 11.38
CA PHE A 10 -8.67 0.11 12.76
C PHE A 10 -9.05 1.59 12.87
N ALA A 11 -9.04 2.33 11.77
CA ALA A 11 -9.43 3.73 11.74
C ALA A 11 -10.96 3.89 11.74
N PRO A 12 -11.51 4.92 12.41
CA PRO A 12 -12.93 5.24 12.32
C PRO A 12 -13.34 5.51 10.86
N ARG A 13 -14.49 4.96 10.44
CA ARG A 13 -14.95 5.12 9.04
C ARG A 13 -15.14 6.60 8.65
N THR A 14 -15.58 7.43 9.60
CA THR A 14 -15.75 8.87 9.40
C THR A 14 -14.42 9.55 9.04
N TYR A 15 -13.34 9.20 9.74
CA TYR A 15 -12.00 9.70 9.48
C TYR A 15 -11.52 9.35 8.06
N LEU A 16 -11.79 8.12 7.59
CA LEU A 16 -11.38 7.67 6.24
C LEU A 16 -12.15 8.40 5.13
N ILE A 17 -13.47 8.57 5.30
CA ILE A 17 -14.32 9.29 4.33
C ILE A 17 -13.88 10.75 4.25
N GLU A 18 -13.68 11.40 5.39
CA GLU A 18 -13.23 12.79 5.44
C GLU A 18 -11.85 12.96 4.82
N SER A 19 -10.93 12.01 5.04
CA SER A 19 -9.60 12.04 4.45
C SER A 19 -9.64 11.93 2.93
N ILE A 20 -10.43 11.00 2.37
CA ILE A 20 -10.60 10.88 0.91
C ILE A 20 -11.32 12.08 0.30
N HIS A 21 -12.33 12.62 1.01
CA HIS A 21 -13.04 13.81 0.55
C HIS A 21 -12.12 15.04 0.54
N ARG A 22 -11.27 15.22 1.55
CA ARG A 22 -10.23 16.27 1.57
C ARG A 22 -9.24 16.13 0.41
N LEU A 23 -8.92 14.91 0.00
CA LEU A 23 -8.05 14.62 -1.14
C LEU A 23 -8.76 14.81 -2.50
N GLY A 24 -10.06 15.12 -2.52
CA GLY A 24 -10.84 15.32 -3.74
C GLY A 24 -11.27 14.04 -4.45
N PHE A 25 -11.11 12.88 -3.80
CA PHE A 25 -11.52 11.58 -4.34
C PHE A 25 -12.96 11.25 -3.96
N PRO A 26 -13.68 10.48 -4.81
CA PRO A 26 -15.04 10.04 -4.51
C PRO A 26 -15.04 8.99 -3.37
N ALA A 27 -16.14 8.91 -2.63
CA ALA A 27 -16.24 8.08 -1.43
C ALA A 27 -15.99 6.57 -1.69
N TYR A 28 -16.28 6.07 -2.90
CA TYR A 28 -16.02 4.66 -3.26
C TYR A 28 -14.52 4.33 -3.37
N PHE A 29 -13.65 5.33 -3.57
CA PHE A 29 -12.22 5.13 -3.79
C PHE A 29 -11.54 4.50 -2.57
N ASN A 30 -12.00 4.83 -1.36
CA ASN A 30 -11.55 4.14 -0.14
C ASN A 30 -11.78 2.63 -0.20
N LEU A 31 -12.99 2.23 -0.61
CA LEU A 31 -13.38 0.83 -0.69
C LEU A 31 -12.55 0.10 -1.76
N GLU A 32 -12.34 0.74 -2.90
CA GLU A 32 -11.49 0.22 -3.98
C GLU A 32 -10.06 -0.01 -3.49
N LEU A 33 -9.44 0.99 -2.85
CA LEU A 33 -8.09 0.87 -2.30
C LEU A 33 -7.97 -0.26 -1.27
N ASP A 34 -8.94 -0.39 -0.36
CA ASP A 34 -8.91 -1.43 0.67
C ASP A 34 -9.06 -2.84 0.07
N ILE A 35 -9.93 -3.02 -0.94
CA ILE A 35 -10.03 -4.29 -1.68
C ILE A 35 -8.71 -4.60 -2.37
N CYS A 36 -8.12 -3.64 -3.10
CA CYS A 36 -6.84 -3.82 -3.79
C CYS A 36 -5.70 -4.19 -2.82
N LYS A 37 -5.64 -3.56 -1.64
CA LYS A 37 -4.66 -3.89 -0.59
C LYS A 37 -4.81 -5.32 -0.08
N ILE A 38 -6.04 -5.79 0.15
CA ILE A 38 -6.27 -7.20 0.55
C ILE A 38 -5.79 -8.14 -0.55
N VAL A 39 -6.22 -7.91 -1.79
CA VAL A 39 -5.87 -8.77 -2.92
C VAL A 39 -4.35 -8.83 -3.11
N GLY A 40 -3.67 -7.67 -3.10
CA GLY A 40 -2.22 -7.61 -3.18
C GLY A 40 -1.52 -8.34 -2.03
N ALA A 41 -2.03 -8.21 -0.80
CA ALA A 41 -1.47 -8.89 0.36
C ALA A 41 -1.62 -10.41 0.25
N VAL A 42 -2.78 -10.90 -0.19
CA VAL A 42 -3.02 -12.32 -0.46
C VAL A 42 -2.03 -12.84 -1.52
N ILE A 43 -1.81 -12.08 -2.60
CA ILE A 43 -0.86 -12.44 -3.66
C ILE A 43 0.57 -12.62 -3.11
N ILE A 44 1.02 -11.73 -2.24
CA ILE A 44 2.38 -11.78 -1.66
C ILE A 44 2.50 -12.89 -0.62
N LEU A 45 1.51 -13.06 0.25
CA LEU A 45 1.58 -13.95 1.42
C LEU A 45 1.42 -15.43 1.05
N ILE A 46 0.62 -15.78 0.04
CA ILE A 46 0.41 -17.19 -0.31
C ILE A 46 1.65 -17.74 -1.05
N PRO A 47 2.33 -18.78 -0.52
CA PRO A 47 3.55 -19.32 -1.10
C PRO A 47 3.32 -19.94 -2.48
N ALA A 48 2.15 -20.56 -2.70
CA ALA A 48 1.79 -21.24 -3.95
C ALA A 48 1.61 -20.31 -5.17
N ILE A 49 1.47 -18.99 -4.95
CA ILE A 49 1.28 -18.04 -6.06
C ILE A 49 2.58 -17.87 -6.84
N PRO A 50 2.55 -17.92 -8.19
CA PRO A 50 3.74 -17.78 -9.02
C PRO A 50 4.47 -16.46 -8.77
N ARG A 51 5.81 -16.50 -8.88
CA ARG A 51 6.70 -15.37 -8.58
C ARG A 51 6.38 -14.12 -9.38
N MET A 52 6.00 -14.29 -10.65
CA MET A 52 5.61 -13.17 -11.52
C MET A 52 4.49 -12.33 -10.90
N PHE A 53 3.42 -12.94 -10.38
CA PHE A 53 2.32 -12.20 -9.74
C PHE A 53 2.77 -11.49 -8.48
N LYS A 54 3.71 -12.07 -7.72
CA LYS A 54 4.27 -11.42 -6.54
C LYS A 54 5.04 -10.17 -6.91
N GLU A 55 5.84 -10.20 -7.98
CA GLU A 55 6.56 -9.02 -8.48
C GLU A 55 5.60 -7.91 -8.89
N TRP A 56 4.52 -8.24 -9.60
CA TRP A 56 3.46 -7.28 -9.94
C TRP A 56 2.77 -6.71 -8.71
N ALA A 57 2.50 -7.53 -7.68
CA ALA A 57 1.93 -7.04 -6.43
C ALA A 57 2.88 -6.08 -5.68
N TYR A 58 4.19 -6.37 -5.67
CA TYR A 58 5.20 -5.45 -5.11
C TYR A 58 5.20 -4.10 -5.86
N VAL A 59 5.14 -4.12 -7.20
CA VAL A 59 5.06 -2.90 -8.01
C VAL A 59 3.78 -2.12 -7.71
N ALA A 60 2.63 -2.80 -7.67
CA ALA A 60 1.34 -2.18 -7.39
C ALA A 60 1.31 -1.51 -6.00
N PHE A 61 1.82 -2.18 -4.96
CA PHE A 61 1.96 -1.56 -3.64
C PHE A 61 2.94 -0.39 -3.63
N GLY A 62 4.03 -0.47 -4.42
CA GLY A 62 4.97 0.64 -4.57
C GLY A 62 4.28 1.87 -5.16
N ILE A 63 3.53 1.70 -6.25
CA ILE A 63 2.74 2.77 -6.87
C ILE A 63 1.71 3.32 -5.87
N LEU A 64 1.00 2.45 -5.15
CA LEU A 64 0.00 2.87 -4.14
C LEU A 64 0.62 3.78 -3.07
N LEU A 65 1.78 3.41 -2.52
CA LEU A 65 2.42 4.16 -1.43
C LEU A 65 3.07 5.46 -1.93
N LEU A 66 3.66 5.47 -3.12
CA LEU A 66 4.20 6.68 -3.74
C LEU A 66 3.09 7.66 -4.11
N SER A 67 1.99 7.17 -4.68
CA SER A 67 0.81 7.99 -4.98
C SER A 67 0.18 8.56 -3.71
N ALA A 68 0.09 7.76 -2.63
CA ALA A 68 -0.40 8.25 -1.34
C ALA A 68 0.53 9.33 -0.75
N SER A 69 1.85 9.17 -0.87
CA SER A 69 2.84 10.16 -0.44
C SER A 69 2.65 11.49 -1.19
N LEU A 70 2.52 11.44 -2.51
CA LEU A 70 2.29 12.63 -3.34
C LEU A 70 0.95 13.30 -3.02
N ALA A 71 -0.12 12.52 -2.88
CA ALA A 71 -1.46 13.03 -2.57
C ALA A 71 -1.49 13.76 -1.21
N HIS A 72 -0.93 13.15 -0.17
CA HIS A 72 -0.85 13.78 1.15
C HIS A 72 0.12 14.96 1.18
N TRP A 73 1.21 14.94 0.41
CA TRP A 73 2.08 16.11 0.30
C TRP A 73 1.29 17.30 -0.25
N LEU A 74 0.60 17.12 -1.38
CA LEU A 74 -0.12 18.19 -2.06
C LEU A 74 -1.31 18.71 -1.25
N ALA A 75 -2.04 17.83 -0.54
CA ALA A 75 -3.25 18.21 0.19
C ALA A 75 -3.01 18.58 1.66
N ASP A 76 -2.08 17.93 2.34
CA ASP A 76 -1.90 18.01 3.78
C ASP A 76 -0.51 18.50 4.22
N GLY A 77 0.41 18.73 3.26
CA GLY A 77 1.78 19.18 3.50
C GLY A 77 2.81 18.07 3.67
N VAL A 78 4.08 18.47 3.69
CA VAL A 78 5.26 17.57 3.66
C VAL A 78 5.21 16.51 4.77
N ALA A 79 4.83 16.90 5.99
CA ALA A 79 4.81 15.99 7.14
C ALA A 79 3.90 14.77 6.91
N LYS A 80 2.70 14.98 6.34
CA LYS A 80 1.80 13.86 6.03
C LYS A 80 2.23 13.12 4.76
N GLY A 81 2.87 13.79 3.81
CA GLY A 81 3.46 13.16 2.62
C GLY A 81 4.57 12.16 2.94
N VAL A 82 5.30 12.33 4.06
CA VAL A 82 6.36 11.39 4.47
C VAL A 82 5.79 10.10 5.08
N ALA A 83 4.60 10.13 5.67
CA ALA A 83 4.05 8.98 6.39
C ALA A 83 3.94 7.69 5.52
N PRO A 84 3.48 7.74 4.26
CA PRO A 84 3.45 6.56 3.38
C PRO A 84 4.84 6.04 2.94
N LEU A 85 5.90 6.85 3.06
CA LEU A 85 7.26 6.43 2.70
C LEU A 85 7.87 5.43 3.69
N ILE A 86 7.40 5.43 4.95
CA ILE A 86 7.82 4.46 5.96
C ILE A 86 7.43 3.02 5.57
N PRO A 87 6.14 2.70 5.29
CA PRO A 87 5.77 1.41 4.73
C PRO A 87 6.45 1.11 3.40
N PHE A 88 6.73 2.12 2.58
CA PHE A 88 7.39 1.94 1.29
C PHE A 88 8.83 1.44 1.45
N ALA A 89 9.59 2.00 2.38
CA ALA A 89 10.94 1.51 2.69
C ALA A 89 10.90 0.04 3.14
N ILE A 90 9.94 -0.32 4.00
CA ILE A 90 9.73 -1.71 4.43
C ILE A 90 9.35 -2.62 3.26
N LEU A 91 8.52 -2.12 2.32
CA LEU A 91 8.16 -2.84 1.10
C LEU A 91 9.39 -3.12 0.23
N CYS A 92 10.27 -2.14 0.05
CA CYS A 92 11.53 -2.30 -0.69
C CYS A 92 12.44 -3.35 -0.05
N VAL A 93 12.59 -3.32 1.28
CA VAL A 93 13.36 -4.33 2.01
C VAL A 93 12.73 -5.72 1.85
N SER A 94 11.41 -5.82 1.98
CA SER A 94 10.67 -7.06 1.76
C SER A 94 10.88 -7.61 0.35
N TYR A 95 10.84 -6.75 -0.67
CA TYR A 95 11.09 -7.12 -2.06
C TYR A 95 12.52 -7.60 -2.29
N TYR A 96 13.51 -6.92 -1.70
CA TYR A 96 14.91 -7.32 -1.77
C TYR A 96 15.12 -8.75 -1.24
N TYR A 97 14.59 -9.07 -0.06
CA TYR A 97 14.68 -10.42 0.51
C TYR A 97 13.87 -11.44 -0.29
N PHE A 98 12.69 -11.08 -0.80
CA PHE A 98 11.90 -11.95 -1.68
C PHE A 98 12.70 -12.35 -2.93
N ARG A 99 13.36 -11.39 -3.59
CA ARG A 99 14.22 -11.64 -4.75
C ARG A 99 15.41 -12.51 -4.35
N LYS A 100 16.08 -12.21 -3.24
CA LYS A 100 17.22 -13.01 -2.76
C LYS A 100 16.82 -14.47 -2.53
N LEU A 101 15.74 -14.72 -1.81
CA LEU A 101 15.28 -16.09 -1.49
C LEU A 101 14.72 -16.83 -2.71
N SER A 102 14.14 -16.12 -3.68
CA SER A 102 13.56 -16.75 -4.85
C SER A 102 14.62 -17.11 -5.90
N TYR A 103 15.64 -16.26 -6.09
CA TYR A 103 16.60 -16.39 -7.19
C TYR A 103 17.96 -16.96 -6.79
N VAL A 104 18.24 -17.09 -5.49
CA VAL A 104 19.35 -17.94 -5.02
C VAL A 104 18.90 -19.40 -5.12
N LYS A 105 19.63 -20.18 -5.92
CA LYS A 105 19.44 -21.62 -6.09
C LYS A 105 19.92 -22.38 -4.87
#